data_AF-A0A949IU07-F1
#
_entry.id   AF-A0A949IU07-F1
#
_cell.length_a   1.000
_cell.length_b   1.000
_cell.length_c   1.000
_cell.angle_alpha   90.00
_cell.angle_beta   90.00
_cell.angle_gamma   90.00
#
_symmetry.space_group_name_H-M   'P 1'
#
loop_
_entity.id
_entity.type
_entity.pdbx_description
1 polymer ?
#
loop_
_entity_poly.entity_id
_entity_poly.type
_entity_poly.pdbx_seq_one_letter_code
_entity_poly.pdbx_strand_id
1 'polypeptide(L)'
;MQQDKPIPGKKSKSQFAVLLNWPLVRKLESLVFLAMFLAVPLFAFRVIDYTARQLALQNTAHDLVKDIRRVKLMAGKFNFDVTVEARKGLNGKPACYVLRNGDHVMEEIVLAKGVSMIGEVTFHPDGHPKSPATFEIHTDNRSLSVDVDGGGVVSMP
;
A
#
# COMPACT_ATOMS: atom_id res chain seq x y z
N MET A 1 -70.32 -51.31 30.59
CA MET A 1 -69.13 -50.74 31.24
C MET A 1 -68.07 -50.50 30.17
N GLN A 2 -67.50 -49.29 30.17
CA GLN A 2 -66.75 -48.68 29.08
C GLN A 2 -65.41 -49.37 28.78
N GLN A 3 -65.02 -49.33 27.50
CA GLN A 3 -63.69 -49.64 26.99
C GLN A 3 -62.70 -48.58 27.44
N ASP A 4 -61.47 -48.97 27.79
CA ASP A 4 -60.30 -48.12 27.60
C ASP A 4 -59.15 -48.93 26.98
N LYS A 5 -58.95 -48.72 25.68
CA LYS A 5 -57.72 -49.12 24.98
C LYS A 5 -56.68 -48.03 25.20
N PRO A 6 -55.39 -48.36 25.38
CA PRO A 6 -54.35 -47.34 25.41
C PRO A 6 -54.19 -46.75 24.00
N ILE A 7 -54.28 -45.41 23.91
CA ILE A 7 -53.97 -44.64 22.71
C ILE A 7 -52.44 -44.54 22.60
N PRO A 8 -51.77 -45.09 21.56
CA PRO A 8 -50.37 -44.80 21.31
C PRO A 8 -50.29 -43.46 20.56
N GLY A 9 -50.42 -42.37 21.29
CA GLY A 9 -50.54 -41.02 20.74
C GLY A 9 -49.27 -40.19 20.88
N LYS A 10 -48.47 -40.13 19.82
CA LYS A 10 -47.60 -39.00 19.42
C LYS A 10 -46.57 -38.51 20.46
N LYS A 11 -45.46 -39.22 20.59
CA LYS A 11 -44.17 -38.63 21.03
C LYS A 11 -43.02 -39.09 20.14
N SER A 12 -43.00 -38.71 18.86
CA SER A 12 -41.78 -38.87 18.04
C SER A 12 -41.91 -38.22 16.67
N LYS A 13 -41.97 -36.88 16.61
CA LYS A 13 -41.70 -36.19 15.33
C LYS A 13 -40.77 -34.99 15.52
N SER A 14 -40.87 -34.25 16.63
CA SER A 14 -39.93 -33.16 16.91
C SER A 14 -38.55 -33.64 17.36
N GLN A 15 -38.46 -34.69 18.19
CA GLN A 15 -37.18 -35.19 18.69
C GLN A 15 -36.30 -35.84 17.61
N PHE A 16 -36.91 -36.48 16.59
CA PHE A 16 -36.18 -37.04 15.46
C PHE A 16 -35.65 -35.96 14.50
N ALA A 17 -36.40 -34.87 14.29
CA ALA A 17 -35.93 -33.72 13.51
C ALA A 17 -34.74 -33.01 14.18
N VAL A 18 -34.75 -32.92 15.51
CA VAL A 18 -33.63 -32.35 16.31
C VAL A 18 -32.38 -33.25 16.24
N LEU A 19 -32.55 -34.58 16.32
CA LEU A 19 -31.43 -35.54 16.21
C LEU A 19 -30.85 -35.64 14.79
N LEU A 20 -31.68 -35.51 13.75
CA LEU A 20 -31.23 -35.55 12.36
C LEU A 20 -30.54 -34.25 11.93
N ASN A 21 -30.97 -33.10 12.48
CA ASN A 21 -30.32 -31.82 12.24
C ASN A 21 -28.99 -31.65 12.99
N TRP A 22 -28.78 -32.37 14.09
CA TRP A 22 -27.55 -32.30 14.89
C TRP A 22 -26.25 -32.59 14.10
N PRO A 23 -26.10 -33.70 13.36
CA PRO A 23 -24.90 -33.95 12.56
C PRO A 23 -24.75 -32.99 11.36
N LEU A 24 -25.86 -32.49 10.80
CA LEU A 24 -25.83 -31.52 9.70
C LEU A 24 -25.38 -30.14 10.19
N VAL A 25 -25.87 -29.71 11.36
CA VAL A 25 -25.45 -28.48 12.03
C VAL A 25 -23.95 -28.56 12.37
N ARG A 26 -23.45 -29.69 12.87
CA ARG A 26 -22.01 -29.87 13.12
C ARG A 26 -21.15 -29.85 11.85
N LYS A 27 -21.64 -30.37 10.73
CA LYS A 27 -20.95 -30.29 9.43
C LYS A 27 -20.90 -28.85 8.90
N LEU A 28 -22.00 -28.10 9.04
CA LEU A 28 -22.05 -26.69 8.68
C LEU A 28 -21.10 -25.85 9.57
N GLU A 29 -21.13 -26.09 10.87
CA GLU A 29 -20.26 -25.43 11.84
C GLU A 29 -18.78 -25.70 11.55
N SER A 30 -18.40 -26.95 11.28
CA SER A 30 -17.02 -27.30 10.89
C SER A 30 -16.58 -26.62 9.58
N LEU A 31 -17.50 -26.49 8.61
CA LEU A 31 -17.24 -25.80 7.34
C LEU A 31 -17.06 -24.30 7.56
N VAL A 32 -17.87 -23.68 8.44
CA VAL A 32 -17.72 -22.28 8.84
C VAL A 32 -16.40 -22.06 9.58
N PHE A 33 -16.01 -22.95 10.49
CA PHE A 33 -14.73 -22.86 11.18
C PHE A 33 -13.55 -22.99 10.23
N LEU A 34 -13.60 -23.92 9.27
CA LEU A 34 -12.57 -24.04 8.25
C LEU A 34 -12.51 -22.79 7.36
N ALA A 35 -13.67 -22.25 6.97
CA ALA A 35 -13.75 -21.02 6.20
C ALA A 35 -13.16 -19.83 6.98
N MET A 36 -13.47 -19.69 8.28
CA MET A 36 -12.85 -18.67 9.14
C MET A 36 -11.34 -18.88 9.29
N PHE A 37 -10.89 -20.12 9.47
CA PHE A 37 -9.48 -20.46 9.63
C PHE A 37 -8.66 -20.09 8.39
N LEU A 38 -9.25 -20.16 7.19
CA LEU A 38 -8.62 -19.71 5.95
C LEU A 38 -8.80 -18.21 5.72
N ALA A 39 -9.97 -17.65 6.04
CA ALA A 39 -10.29 -16.25 5.79
C ALA A 39 -9.48 -15.29 6.67
N VAL A 40 -9.25 -15.62 7.94
CA VAL A 40 -8.54 -14.75 8.88
C VAL A 40 -7.08 -14.51 8.44
N PRO A 41 -6.27 -15.53 8.10
CA PRO A 41 -4.92 -15.31 7.58
C PRO A 41 -4.91 -14.50 6.28
N LEU A 42 -5.80 -14.83 5.33
CA LEU A 42 -5.88 -14.11 4.05
C LEU A 42 -6.23 -12.63 4.26
N PHE A 43 -7.17 -12.35 5.15
CA PHE A 43 -7.54 -10.98 5.50
C PHE A 43 -6.39 -10.26 6.20
N ALA A 44 -5.71 -10.91 7.15
CA ALA A 44 -4.53 -10.36 7.81
C ALA A 44 -3.43 -10.00 6.81
N PHE A 45 -3.10 -10.89 5.86
CA PHE A 45 -2.13 -10.59 4.80
C PHE A 45 -2.54 -9.38 3.96
N ARG A 46 -3.82 -9.28 3.58
CA ARG A 46 -4.32 -8.12 2.82
C ARG A 46 -4.21 -6.81 3.60
N VAL A 47 -4.49 -6.84 4.90
CA VAL A 47 -4.36 -5.66 5.76
C VAL A 47 -2.89 -5.27 5.91
N ILE A 48 -1.99 -6.24 6.10
CA ILE A 48 -0.54 -5.99 6.20
C ILE A 48 0.00 -5.41 4.90
N ASP A 49 -0.37 -5.96 3.75
CA ASP A 49 0.05 -5.44 2.45
C ASP A 49 -0.42 -3.99 2.26
N TYR A 50 -1.65 -3.70 2.68
CA TYR A 50 -2.20 -2.35 2.61
C TYR A 50 -1.44 -1.35 3.51
N THR A 51 -1.19 -1.71 4.77
CA THR A 51 -0.48 -0.83 5.71
C THR A 51 0.99 -0.67 5.34
N ALA A 52 1.65 -1.73 4.88
CA ALA A 52 3.03 -1.68 4.39
C ALA A 52 3.19 -0.72 3.21
N ARG A 53 2.26 -0.72 2.26
CA ARG A 53 2.26 0.23 1.13
C ARG A 53 2.04 1.66 1.57
N GLN A 54 1.16 1.89 2.55
CA GLN A 54 0.92 3.23 3.09
C GLN A 54 2.17 3.78 3.79
N LEU A 55 2.86 2.96 4.57
CA LEU A 55 4.14 3.33 5.18
C LEU A 55 5.22 3.58 4.13
N ALA A 56 5.29 2.73 3.10
CA ALA A 56 6.24 2.89 2.02
C ALA A 56 6.03 4.20 1.25
N LEU A 57 4.77 4.59 1.00
CA LEU A 57 4.42 5.87 0.37
C LEU A 57 4.92 7.06 1.19
N GLN A 58 4.65 7.06 2.51
CA GLN A 58 5.06 8.13 3.42
C GLN A 58 6.59 8.21 3.58
N ASN A 59 7.25 7.07 3.73
CA ASN A 59 8.71 7.01 3.82
C ASN A 59 9.36 7.52 2.52
N THR A 60 8.85 7.09 1.36
CA THR A 60 9.35 7.55 0.05
C THR A 60 9.24 9.07 -0.07
N ALA A 61 8.12 9.66 0.33
CA ALA A 61 7.95 11.12 0.30
C ALA A 61 8.92 11.83 1.23
N HIS A 62 9.11 11.30 2.44
CA HIS A 62 10.02 11.88 3.41
C HIS A 62 11.49 11.79 2.94
N ASP A 63 11.89 10.64 2.39
CA ASP A 63 13.22 10.43 1.81
C ASP A 63 13.44 11.36 0.61
N LEU A 64 12.45 11.49 -0.27
CA LEU A 64 12.50 12.43 -1.39
C LEU A 64 12.68 13.88 -0.91
N VAL A 65 11.93 14.32 0.10
CA VAL A 65 12.07 15.68 0.67
C VAL A 65 13.50 15.90 1.19
N LYS A 66 14.05 14.90 1.88
CA LYS A 66 15.42 14.95 2.39
C LYS A 66 16.44 15.02 1.25
N ASP A 67 16.25 14.22 0.21
CA ASP A 67 17.14 14.19 -0.95
C ASP A 67 17.06 15.47 -1.76
N ILE A 68 15.88 16.05 -2.00
CA ILE A 68 15.73 17.33 -2.69
C ILE A 68 16.46 18.43 -1.91
N ARG A 69 16.34 18.47 -0.58
CA ARG A 69 17.08 19.43 0.26
C ARG A 69 18.59 19.21 0.16
N ARG A 70 19.04 17.95 0.17
CA ARG A 70 20.45 17.59 0.01
C ARG A 70 20.96 18.02 -1.36
N VAL A 71 20.19 17.79 -2.42
CA VAL A 71 20.51 18.14 -3.81
C VAL A 71 20.66 19.65 -3.97
N LYS A 72 19.74 20.43 -3.42
CA LYS A 72 19.84 21.89 -3.38
C LYS A 72 21.17 22.36 -2.76
N LEU A 73 21.57 21.75 -1.63
CA LEU A 73 22.86 22.06 -1.00
C LEU A 73 24.06 21.60 -1.83
N MET A 74 23.95 20.47 -2.52
CA MET A 74 25.01 19.96 -3.39
C MET A 74 25.22 20.86 -4.61
N ALA A 75 24.13 21.29 -5.27
CA ALA A 75 24.20 22.20 -6.41
C ALA A 75 24.94 23.50 -6.03
N GLY A 76 24.60 24.08 -4.88
CA GLY A 76 25.28 25.27 -4.35
C GLY A 76 26.72 25.04 -3.93
N LYS A 77 27.04 23.91 -3.30
CA LYS A 77 28.40 23.62 -2.81
C LYS A 77 29.38 23.33 -3.94
N PHE A 78 28.95 22.62 -4.97
CA PHE A 78 29.82 22.16 -6.05
C PHE A 78 29.70 22.95 -7.35
N ASN A 79 28.82 23.95 -7.36
CA ASN A 79 28.62 24.88 -8.46
C ASN A 79 28.26 24.21 -9.80
N PHE A 80 27.34 23.24 -9.77
CA PHE A 80 26.83 22.56 -10.96
C PHE A 80 25.33 22.26 -10.85
N ASP A 81 24.69 22.06 -12.00
CA ASP A 81 23.27 21.72 -12.08
C ASP A 81 23.02 20.27 -11.63
N VAL A 82 22.03 20.07 -10.75
CA VAL A 82 21.62 18.74 -10.32
C VAL A 82 20.14 18.54 -10.63
N THR A 83 19.82 17.49 -11.38
CA THR A 83 18.44 17.10 -11.65
C THR A 83 18.03 15.91 -10.79
N VAL A 84 16.84 15.99 -10.21
CA VAL A 84 16.12 14.87 -9.61
C VAL A 84 15.04 14.46 -10.60
N GLU A 85 15.08 13.23 -11.10
CA GLU A 85 14.17 12.74 -12.14
C GLU A 85 13.52 11.42 -11.69
N ALA A 86 12.20 11.36 -11.68
CA ALA A 86 11.47 10.12 -11.44
C ALA A 86 11.42 9.24 -12.70
N ARG A 87 11.80 7.98 -12.57
CA ARG A 87 11.75 6.98 -13.63
C ARG A 87 10.75 5.88 -13.30
N LYS A 88 9.82 5.66 -14.23
CA LYS A 88 8.86 4.57 -14.12
C LYS A 88 9.57 3.23 -14.27
N GLY A 89 9.16 2.25 -13.46
CA GLY A 89 9.63 0.89 -13.59
C GLY A 89 9.20 0.31 -14.94
N LEU A 90 10.16 -0.06 -15.77
CA LEU A 90 9.96 -0.66 -17.08
C LEU A 90 10.74 -1.98 -17.16
N ASN A 91 10.22 -2.95 -17.91
CA ASN A 91 10.89 -4.24 -18.20
C ASN A 91 11.34 -5.01 -16.95
N GLY A 92 10.47 -5.09 -15.93
CA GLY A 92 10.74 -5.81 -14.68
C GLY A 92 11.69 -5.10 -13.71
N LYS A 93 12.15 -3.88 -14.04
CA LYS A 93 12.88 -3.03 -13.10
C LYS A 93 11.89 -2.31 -12.17
N PRO A 94 12.22 -2.15 -10.88
CA PRO A 94 11.42 -1.33 -9.98
C PRO A 94 11.43 0.13 -10.46
N ALA A 95 10.40 0.89 -10.07
CA ALA A 95 10.44 2.34 -10.24
C ALA A 95 11.56 2.93 -9.37
N CYS A 96 12.18 4.00 -9.84
CA CYS A 96 13.27 4.66 -9.13
C CYS A 96 13.22 6.16 -9.38
N TYR A 97 13.99 6.92 -8.62
CA TYR A 97 14.39 8.26 -9.03
C TYR A 97 15.90 8.39 -9.00
N VAL A 98 16.39 9.24 -9.88
CA VAL A 98 17.82 9.43 -10.07
C VAL A 98 18.21 10.86 -9.77
N LEU A 99 19.35 11.00 -9.12
CA LEU A 99 20.08 12.25 -9.00
C LEU A 99 21.10 12.26 -10.13
N ARG A 100 20.99 13.20 -11.06
CA ARG A 100 21.89 13.31 -12.22
C ARG A 100 22.52 14.70 -12.30
N ASN A 101 23.72 14.75 -12.85
CA ASN A 101 24.37 15.97 -13.31
C ASN A 101 24.66 15.81 -14.80
N GLY A 102 23.90 16.51 -15.64
CA GLY A 102 23.89 16.27 -17.09
C GLY A 102 23.58 14.81 -17.39
N ASP A 103 24.50 14.15 -18.10
CA ASP A 103 24.38 12.73 -18.47
C ASP A 103 24.88 11.75 -17.39
N HIS A 104 25.49 12.26 -16.32
CA HIS A 104 26.06 11.42 -15.26
C HIS A 104 25.05 11.17 -14.15
N VAL A 105 24.72 9.89 -13.90
CA VAL A 105 23.90 9.47 -12.75
C VAL A 105 24.79 9.41 -11.51
N MET A 106 24.51 10.27 -10.53
CA MET A 106 25.22 10.35 -9.26
C MET A 106 24.69 9.34 -8.25
N GLU A 107 23.36 9.21 -8.17
CA GLU A 107 22.68 8.34 -7.22
C GLU A 107 21.37 7.83 -7.85
N GLU A 108 21.04 6.57 -7.61
CA GLU A 108 19.78 5.96 -8.03
C GLU A 108 19.09 5.37 -6.80
N ILE A 109 17.89 5.85 -6.50
CA ILE A 109 17.10 5.43 -5.35
C ILE A 109 15.94 4.59 -5.86
N VAL A 110 15.94 3.31 -5.49
CA VAL A 110 14.89 2.36 -5.87
C VAL A 110 13.68 2.52 -4.96
N LEU A 111 12.50 2.68 -5.56
CA LEU A 111 11.24 2.79 -4.84
C LEU A 111 10.77 1.41 -4.34
N ALA A 112 10.02 1.43 -3.25
CA ALA A 112 9.39 0.23 -2.72
C ALA A 112 8.40 -0.39 -3.73
N LYS A 113 8.17 -1.70 -3.61
CA LYS A 113 7.27 -2.43 -4.51
C LYS A 113 5.84 -1.84 -4.47
N GLY A 114 5.30 -1.54 -5.65
CA GLY A 114 3.96 -0.97 -5.79
C GLY A 114 3.89 0.54 -5.55
N VAL A 115 5.03 1.20 -5.32
CA VAL A 115 5.16 2.65 -5.34
C VAL A 115 5.72 3.07 -6.70
N SER A 116 5.14 4.11 -7.27
CA SER A 116 5.61 4.76 -8.49
C SER A 116 5.67 6.26 -8.25
N MET A 117 6.46 6.97 -9.04
CA MET A 117 6.60 8.41 -8.90
C MET A 117 6.69 9.07 -10.28
N ILE A 118 6.20 10.30 -10.35
CA ILE A 118 6.28 11.17 -11.52
C ILE A 118 6.74 12.54 -11.05
N GLY A 119 7.68 13.14 -11.75
CA GLY A 119 8.20 14.47 -11.44
C GLY A 119 9.65 14.61 -11.86
N GLU A 120 10.04 15.84 -12.14
CA GLU A 120 11.42 16.22 -12.41
C GLU A 120 11.66 17.63 -11.88
N VAL A 121 12.81 17.85 -11.26
CA VAL A 121 13.27 19.20 -10.90
C VAL A 121 14.77 19.30 -11.13
N THR A 122 15.21 20.43 -11.66
CA THR A 122 16.64 20.74 -11.81
C THR A 122 16.99 21.93 -10.95
N PHE A 123 17.99 21.79 -10.09
CA PHE A 123 18.54 22.87 -9.27
C PHE A 123 19.77 23.45 -9.93
N HIS A 124 19.80 24.78 -10.00
CA HIS A 124 20.95 25.54 -10.44
C HIS A 124 21.97 25.75 -9.30
N PRO A 125 23.19 26.23 -9.62
CA PRO A 125 24.24 26.47 -8.63
C PRO A 125 23.88 27.53 -7.58
N ASP A 126 22.88 28.37 -7.85
CA ASP A 126 22.33 29.33 -6.90
C ASP A 126 21.41 28.66 -5.86
N GLY A 127 21.16 27.36 -5.98
CA GLY A 127 20.27 26.59 -5.11
C GLY A 127 18.78 26.81 -5.40
N HIS A 128 18.45 27.53 -6.47
CA HIS A 128 17.08 27.70 -6.94
C HIS A 128 16.75 26.63 -7.99
N PRO A 129 15.52 26.11 -7.99
CA PRO A 129 15.07 25.23 -9.06
C PRO A 129 14.83 26.05 -10.33
N LYS A 130 15.15 25.46 -11.48
CA LYS A 130 14.88 26.05 -12.80
C LYS A 130 13.41 26.44 -12.99
N SER A 131 12.52 25.63 -12.44
CA SER A 131 11.09 25.91 -12.35
C SER A 131 10.52 25.22 -11.11
N PRO A 132 9.43 25.74 -10.51
CA PRO A 132 8.66 25.00 -9.52
C PRO A 132 8.26 23.63 -10.08
N ALA A 133 8.20 22.63 -9.21
CA ALA A 133 7.93 21.26 -9.61
C ALA A 133 7.11 20.54 -8.54
N THR A 134 6.27 19.61 -8.98
CA THR A 134 5.53 18.71 -8.10
C THR A 134 5.93 17.29 -8.41
N PHE A 135 6.30 16.55 -7.38
CA PHE A 135 6.49 15.12 -7.43
C PHE A 135 5.23 14.44 -6.94
N GLU A 136 4.60 13.66 -7.80
CA GLU A 136 3.47 12.84 -7.42
C GLU A 136 3.93 11.40 -7.18
N ILE A 137 3.73 10.94 -5.96
CA ILE A 137 4.08 9.60 -5.52
C ILE A 137 2.77 8.82 -5.41
N HIS A 138 2.68 7.71 -6.14
CA HIS A 138 1.46 6.95 -6.32
C HIS A 138 1.66 5.50 -5.87
N THR A 139 0.64 4.97 -5.21
CA THR A 139 0.38 3.55 -5.02
C THR A 139 -0.96 3.21 -5.67
N ASP A 140 -1.28 1.92 -5.80
CA ASP A 140 -2.54 1.46 -6.41
C ASP A 140 -3.80 2.19 -5.89
N ASN A 141 -3.82 2.59 -4.62
CA ASN A 141 -5.02 3.12 -3.95
C ASN A 141 -4.86 4.53 -3.37
N ARG A 142 -3.67 5.13 -3.41
CA ARG A 142 -3.37 6.42 -2.76
C ARG A 142 -2.25 7.16 -3.48
N SER A 143 -2.34 8.49 -3.44
CA SER A 143 -1.32 9.40 -3.94
C SER A 143 -0.88 10.38 -2.85
N LEU A 144 0.32 10.91 -3.00
CA LEU A 144 0.88 11.97 -2.18
C LEU A 144 1.70 12.89 -3.09
N SER A 145 1.61 14.20 -2.87
CA SER A 145 2.41 15.18 -3.61
C SER A 145 3.53 15.73 -2.74
N VAL A 146 4.67 16.00 -3.36
CA VAL A 146 5.77 16.77 -2.77
C VAL A 146 6.02 17.95 -3.69
N ASP A 147 5.81 19.15 -3.18
CA ASP A 147 5.92 20.38 -3.95
C ASP A 147 7.25 21.07 -3.68
N VAL A 148 7.86 21.58 -4.74
CA VAL A 148 9.08 22.39 -4.72
C VAL A 148 8.71 23.77 -5.28
N ASP A 149 8.80 24.79 -4.45
CA ASP A 149 8.52 26.16 -4.86
C ASP A 149 9.68 26.79 -5.66
N GLY A 150 9.50 28.01 -6.18
CA GLY A 150 10.56 28.73 -6.89
C GLY A 150 11.77 29.12 -6.03
N GLY A 151 11.64 29.07 -4.70
CA GLY A 151 12.74 29.25 -3.76
C GLY A 151 13.52 27.96 -3.47
N GLY A 152 13.07 26.82 -3.98
CA GLY A 152 13.61 25.51 -3.64
C GLY A 152 13.28 25.10 -2.19
N VAL A 153 12.19 25.62 -1.63
CA VAL A 153 11.57 25.11 -0.41
C VAL A 153 10.69 23.94 -0.80
N VAL A 154 10.84 22.86 -0.03
CA VAL A 154 10.11 21.61 -0.27
C VAL A 154 9.04 21.45 0.80
N SER A 155 7.80 21.28 0.37
CA SER A 155 6.63 21.04 1.22
C SER A 155 5.91 19.75 0.85
N MET A 156 5.36 19.11 1.86
CA MET A 156 4.42 18.00 1.73
C MET A 156 3.11 18.45 2.38
N PRO A 157 1.95 18.29 1.73
CA PRO A 157 0.65 18.64 2.30
C PRO A 157 0.23 17.69 3.43
#